data_AF-A0A8C6XA24-F1
#
_entry.id   AF-A0A8C6XA24-F1
#
_cell.length_a   1.000
_cell.length_b   1.000
_cell.length_c   1.000
_cell.angle_alpha   90.00
_cell.angle_beta   90.00
_cell.angle_gamma   90.00
#
_symmetry.space_group_name_H-M   'P 1'
#
loop_
_entity.id
_entity.type
_entity.pdbx_description
1 polymer ?
#
loop_
_entity_poly.entity_id
_entity_poly.type
_entity_poly.pdbx_seq_one_letter_code
_entity_poly.pdbx_strand_id
1 'polypeptide(L)'
;EAVERNRFLLSVPRKDDAAVDWVEKLRDECEPEQHWQYRREFLIRNAEGLSVSGKDDADRAELRRLVSFSRVWANHVFLGCRYSPQVMEKVMDMAVGITVTNAPTHTLRDELVAKVKRGISSSNG
;
A
#
# COMPACT_ATOMS: atom_id res chain seq x y z
N GLU A 1 49.50 -18.98 -12.87
CA GLU A 1 48.55 -19.72 -12.04
C GLU A 1 47.21 -18.99 -12.09
N ALA A 2 46.39 -19.38 -13.06
CA ALA A 2 44.98 -19.08 -13.07
C ALA A 2 44.30 -20.03 -12.07
N VAL A 3 43.09 -19.66 -11.65
CA VAL A 3 42.22 -20.35 -10.68
C VAL A 3 42.43 -19.86 -9.24
N GLU A 4 41.36 -19.38 -8.62
CA GLU A 4 41.20 -19.21 -7.16
C GLU A 4 41.38 -17.83 -6.50
N ARG A 5 40.95 -16.75 -7.16
CA ARG A 5 40.30 -15.64 -6.42
C ARG A 5 38.98 -15.16 -7.03
N ASN A 6 38.38 -16.02 -7.85
CA ASN A 6 36.99 -15.89 -8.28
C ASN A 6 36.07 -16.56 -7.24
N ARG A 7 36.05 -16.04 -6.00
CA ARG A 7 35.09 -16.45 -4.98
C ARG A 7 34.33 -15.21 -4.53
N PHE A 8 33.25 -14.94 -5.25
CA PHE A 8 32.08 -14.19 -4.79
C PHE A 8 32.40 -12.95 -3.95
N LEU A 9 32.49 -11.81 -4.64
CA LEU A 9 32.02 -10.55 -4.05
C LEU A 9 30.56 -10.76 -3.62
N LEU A 10 30.36 -11.22 -2.38
CA LEU A 10 29.10 -11.04 -1.67
C LEU A 10 28.96 -9.53 -1.51
N SER A 11 28.31 -8.90 -2.49
CA SER A 11 28.01 -7.48 -2.45
C SER A 11 27.28 -7.21 -1.14
N VAL A 12 27.87 -6.39 -0.27
CA VAL A 12 27.21 -5.96 0.96
C VAL A 12 25.87 -5.31 0.54
N PRO A 13 24.72 -5.82 1.00
CA PRO A 13 23.44 -5.28 0.57
C PRO A 13 23.40 -3.79 0.92
N ARG A 14 23.02 -2.96 -0.04
CA ARG A 14 22.84 -1.53 0.23
C ARG A 14 21.66 -1.38 1.18
N LYS A 15 21.62 -0.26 1.91
CA LYS A 15 20.52 0.06 2.83
C LYS A 15 19.15 -0.05 2.14
N ASP A 16 19.09 0.31 0.85
CA ASP A 16 17.88 0.24 0.03
C ASP A 16 17.47 -1.21 -0.27
N ASP A 17 18.43 -2.11 -0.49
CA ASP A 17 18.16 -3.54 -0.76
C ASP A 17 17.54 -4.20 0.50
N ALA A 18 18.03 -3.87 1.69
CA ALA A 18 17.48 -4.37 2.95
C ALA A 18 16.07 -3.84 3.26
N ALA A 19 15.80 -2.58 2.90
CA ALA A 19 14.46 -1.99 3.04
C ALA A 19 13.46 -2.68 2.09
N VAL A 20 13.87 -2.91 0.84
CA VAL A 20 13.06 -3.67 -0.13
C VAL A 20 12.79 -5.09 0.35
N ASP A 21 13.81 -5.82 0.82
CA ASP A 21 13.65 -7.17 1.35
C ASP A 21 12.70 -7.25 2.55
N TRP A 22 12.72 -6.23 3.42
CA TRP A 22 11.75 -6.13 4.52
C TRP A 22 10.34 -5.89 3.99
N VAL A 23 10.17 -5.01 3.00
CA VAL A 23 8.87 -4.76 2.37
C VAL A 23 8.32 -6.04 1.74
N GLU A 24 9.11 -6.81 0.99
CA GLU A 24 8.63 -8.05 0.35
C GLU A 24 8.03 -9.05 1.35
N LYS A 25 8.56 -9.08 2.58
CA LYS A 25 8.05 -9.97 3.65
C LYS A 25 6.69 -9.54 4.21
N LEU A 26 6.21 -8.33 3.87
CA LEU A 26 4.92 -7.82 4.33
C LEU A 26 3.76 -8.20 3.41
N ARG A 27 4.01 -8.81 2.25
CA ARG A 27 2.96 -9.26 1.34
C ARG A 27 2.08 -10.31 2.02
N ASP A 28 0.75 -10.15 1.91
CA ASP A 28 -0.20 -11.15 2.41
C ASP A 28 -0.47 -12.22 1.34
N GLU A 29 -0.69 -13.48 1.75
CA GLU A 29 -0.90 -14.62 0.82
C GLU A 29 -2.10 -14.45 -0.11
N CYS A 30 -3.17 -13.81 0.38
CA CYS A 30 -4.41 -13.57 -0.36
C CYS A 30 -4.48 -12.16 -0.96
N GLU A 31 -3.38 -11.42 -1.01
CA GLU A 31 -3.36 -10.08 -1.60
C GLU A 31 -3.29 -10.16 -3.13
N PRO A 32 -4.28 -9.59 -3.86
CA PRO A 32 -4.21 -9.53 -5.32
C PRO A 32 -2.93 -8.82 -5.79
N GLU A 33 -2.30 -9.32 -6.85
CA GLU A 33 -1.01 -8.81 -7.35
C GLU A 33 -1.03 -7.29 -7.58
N GLN A 34 -2.12 -6.77 -8.17
CA GLN A 34 -2.29 -5.33 -8.39
C GLN A 34 -2.34 -4.55 -7.08
N HIS A 35 -3.01 -5.06 -6.04
CA HIS A 35 -3.04 -4.40 -4.74
C HIS A 35 -1.64 -4.36 -4.12
N TRP A 36 -0.94 -5.50 -4.17
CA TRP A 36 0.41 -5.63 -3.65
C TRP A 36 1.38 -4.67 -4.35
N GLN A 37 1.36 -4.58 -5.68
CA GLN A 37 2.22 -3.68 -6.45
C GLN A 37 2.16 -2.24 -5.92
N TYR A 38 0.95 -1.71 -5.72
CA TYR A 38 0.75 -0.35 -5.25
C TYR A 38 1.03 -0.20 -3.74
N ARG A 39 0.66 -1.18 -2.93
CA ARG A 39 0.95 -1.16 -1.48
C ARG A 39 2.46 -1.23 -1.21
N ARG A 40 3.19 -2.00 -2.01
CA ARG A 40 4.65 -2.10 -1.99
C ARG A 40 5.31 -0.76 -2.30
N GLU A 41 4.85 -0.07 -3.34
CA GLU A 41 5.34 1.28 -3.68
C GLU A 41 5.08 2.27 -2.54
N PHE A 42 3.89 2.24 -1.95
CA PHE A 42 3.54 3.03 -0.78
C PHE A 42 4.51 2.79 0.38
N LEU A 43 4.81 1.52 0.68
CA LEU A 43 5.71 1.13 1.76
C LEU A 43 7.15 1.60 1.52
N ILE A 44 7.69 1.36 0.32
CA ILE A 44 9.09 1.74 0.00
C ILE A 44 9.27 3.24 0.13
N ARG A 45 8.37 4.03 -0.48
CA ARG A 45 8.44 5.50 -0.47
C ARG A 45 8.36 6.09 0.94
N ASN A 46 7.48 5.54 1.78
CA ASN A 46 7.26 6.07 3.13
C ASN A 46 8.18 5.43 4.18
N ALA A 47 8.96 4.40 3.82
CA ALA A 47 10.03 3.86 4.66
C ALA A 47 11.35 4.62 4.49
N GLU A 48 11.46 5.51 3.49
CA GLU A 48 12.63 6.38 3.30
C GLU A 48 12.86 7.22 4.57
N GLY A 49 14.05 7.07 5.16
CA GLY A 49 14.42 7.76 6.40
C GLY A 49 14.03 7.04 7.69
N LEU A 50 13.19 5.99 7.64
CA LEU A 50 12.88 5.17 8.80
C LEU A 50 14.00 4.16 9.09
N SER A 51 14.24 3.93 10.38
CA SER A 51 15.11 2.86 10.85
C SER A 51 14.40 1.51 10.71
N VAL A 52 14.51 0.89 9.54
CA VAL A 52 13.94 -0.46 9.27
C VAL A 52 14.55 -1.56 10.14
N SER A 53 15.68 -1.28 10.83
CA SER A 53 16.28 -2.20 11.80
C SER A 53 15.45 -2.36 13.07
N GLY A 54 14.52 -1.43 13.37
CA GLY A 54 13.62 -1.54 14.53
C GLY A 54 14.35 -1.70 15.86
N LYS A 55 15.47 -0.99 16.06
CA LYS A 55 16.37 -1.22 17.20
C LYS A 55 15.71 -0.85 18.53
N ASP A 56 14.92 0.21 18.54
CA ASP A 56 14.14 0.63 19.71
C ASP A 56 12.62 0.41 19.52
N ASP A 57 11.87 0.60 20.61
CA ASP A 57 10.42 0.44 20.60
C ASP A 57 9.70 1.49 19.77
N ALA A 58 10.26 2.70 19.66
CA ALA A 58 9.68 3.80 18.91
C ALA A 58 9.73 3.51 17.40
N ASP A 59 10.90 3.09 16.90
CA ASP A 59 11.12 2.63 15.53
C ASP A 59 10.12 1.51 15.18
N ARG A 60 9.99 0.50 16.06
CA ARG A 60 9.05 -0.61 15.83
C ARG A 60 7.60 -0.13 15.78
N ALA A 61 7.22 0.81 16.63
CA ALA A 61 5.87 1.37 16.63
C ALA A 61 5.59 2.20 15.36
N GLU A 62 6.58 2.93 14.86
CA GLU A 62 6.49 3.67 13.60
C GLU A 62 6.36 2.75 12.40
N LEU A 63 7.17 1.69 12.32
CA LEU A 63 7.05 0.66 11.27
C LEU A 63 5.67 0.00 11.28
N ARG A 64 5.15 -0.37 12.46
CA ARG A 64 3.80 -0.94 12.59
C ARG A 64 2.71 0.03 12.14
N ARG A 65 2.87 1.33 12.43
CA ARG A 65 1.95 2.38 11.96
C ARG A 65 2.00 2.51 10.44
N LEU A 66 3.20 2.53 9.85
CA LEU A 66 3.37 2.58 8.40
C LEU A 66 2.71 1.38 7.70
N VAL A 67 2.93 0.16 8.20
CA VAL A 67 2.26 -1.04 7.66
C VAL A 67 0.74 -0.90 7.75
N SER A 68 0.23 -0.41 8.88
CA SER A 68 -1.21 -0.18 9.06
C SER A 68 -1.75 0.86 8.08
N PHE A 69 -1.05 1.98 7.86
CA PHE A 69 -1.43 2.99 6.88
C PHE A 69 -1.43 2.46 5.45
N SER A 70 -0.45 1.62 5.08
CA SER A 70 -0.42 0.99 3.75
C SER A 70 -1.67 0.13 3.49
N ARG A 71 -2.15 -0.60 4.53
CA ARG A 71 -3.37 -1.41 4.45
C ARG A 71 -4.61 -0.55 4.37
N VAL A 72 -4.70 0.50 5.19
CA VAL A 72 -5.80 1.47 5.16
C VAL A 72 -5.94 2.10 3.78
N TRP A 73 -4.83 2.56 3.20
CA TRP A 73 -4.81 3.15 1.87
C TRP A 73 -5.24 2.15 0.79
N ALA A 74 -4.64 0.95 0.77
CA ALA A 74 -5.00 -0.08 -0.20
C ALA A 74 -6.47 -0.51 -0.08
N ASN A 75 -6.97 -0.71 1.14
CA ASN A 75 -8.38 -1.05 1.38
C ASN A 75 -9.32 0.08 0.93
N HIS A 76 -8.93 1.33 1.14
CA HIS A 76 -9.71 2.46 0.65
C HIS A 76 -9.79 2.47 -0.87
N VAL A 77 -8.63 2.40 -1.55
CA VAL A 77 -8.54 2.51 -3.00
C VAL A 77 -9.20 1.31 -3.69
N PHE A 78 -8.90 0.09 -3.27
CA PHE A 78 -9.33 -1.10 -4.00
C PHE A 78 -10.63 -1.73 -3.48
N LEU A 79 -10.96 -1.55 -2.19
CA LEU A 79 -12.14 -2.15 -1.57
C LEU A 79 -13.19 -1.14 -1.14
N GLY A 80 -12.93 0.16 -1.29
CA GLY A 80 -13.89 1.22 -0.96
C GLY A 80 -14.12 1.41 0.54
N CYS A 81 -13.24 0.86 1.39
CA CYS A 81 -13.32 1.03 2.83
C CYS A 81 -13.22 2.50 3.22
N ARG A 82 -13.93 2.87 4.29
CA ARG A 82 -13.94 4.23 4.82
C ARG A 82 -13.40 4.25 6.24
N TYR A 83 -12.61 5.27 6.53
CA TYR A 83 -11.98 5.50 7.82
C TYR A 83 -12.28 6.92 8.27
N SER A 84 -11.87 7.30 9.49
CA SER A 84 -12.08 8.66 9.98
C SER A 84 -11.40 9.69 9.07
N PRO A 85 -11.93 10.93 8.98
CA PRO A 85 -11.36 11.96 8.10
C PRO A 85 -9.87 12.20 8.33
N GLN A 86 -9.44 12.22 9.59
CA GLN A 86 -8.03 12.43 9.97
C GLN A 86 -7.11 11.32 9.46
N VAL A 87 -7.56 10.06 9.52
CA VAL A 87 -6.80 8.93 8.98
C VAL A 87 -6.76 9.01 7.46
N MET A 88 -7.89 9.33 6.84
CA MET A 88 -7.99 9.45 5.39
C MET A 88 -7.08 10.56 4.84
N GLU A 89 -7.09 11.74 5.45
CA GLU A 89 -6.20 12.85 5.10
C GLU A 89 -4.74 12.38 5.15
N LYS A 90 -4.32 11.79 6.27
CA LYS A 90 -2.94 11.33 6.44
C LYS A 90 -2.50 10.30 5.40
N VAL A 91 -3.32 9.29 5.12
CA VAL A 91 -2.93 8.23 4.17
C VAL A 91 -2.94 8.72 2.72
N MET A 92 -3.81 9.67 2.37
CA MET A 92 -3.82 10.25 1.02
C MET A 92 -2.60 11.17 0.82
N ASP A 93 -2.19 11.91 1.85
CA ASP A 93 -0.96 12.71 1.84
C ASP A 93 0.29 11.83 1.66
N MET A 94 0.36 10.71 2.39
CA MET A 94 1.45 9.72 2.25
C MET A 94 1.50 9.04 0.88
N ALA A 95 0.37 9.02 0.16
CA ALA A 95 0.26 8.42 -1.17
C ALA A 95 0.54 9.41 -2.31
N VAL A 96 0.86 10.68 -2.02
CA VAL A 96 1.15 11.68 -3.06
C VAL A 96 2.30 11.21 -3.95
N GLY A 97 2.02 11.15 -5.24
CA GLY A 97 2.94 10.66 -6.29
C GLY A 97 2.65 9.23 -6.75
N ILE A 98 1.83 8.46 -6.03
CA ILE A 98 1.44 7.11 -6.41
C ILE A 98 0.16 7.19 -7.26
N THR A 99 0.28 6.86 -8.54
CA THR A 99 -0.87 6.88 -9.48
C THR A 99 -1.40 5.48 -9.70
N VAL A 100 -2.57 5.19 -9.12
CA VAL A 100 -3.24 3.90 -9.29
C VAL A 100 -4.03 3.91 -10.61
N THR A 101 -3.70 2.98 -11.50
CA THR A 101 -4.45 2.78 -12.74
C THR A 101 -5.52 1.71 -12.55
N ASN A 102 -6.66 1.89 -13.24
CA ASN A 102 -7.80 0.95 -13.20
C ASN A 102 -8.34 0.66 -11.80
N ALA A 103 -8.36 1.66 -10.91
CA ALA A 103 -9.00 1.53 -9.60
C ALA A 103 -10.52 1.28 -9.74
N PRO A 104 -11.12 0.39 -8.94
CA PRO A 104 -12.56 0.16 -8.97
C PRO A 104 -13.34 1.43 -8.60
N THR A 105 -14.49 1.65 -9.24
CA THR A 105 -15.43 2.69 -8.83
C THR A 105 -16.33 2.17 -7.72
N HIS A 106 -16.25 2.76 -6.53
CA HIS A 106 -17.05 2.37 -5.37
C HIS A 106 -18.31 3.21 -5.28
N THR A 107 -19.46 2.63 -5.66
CA THR A 107 -20.77 3.27 -5.49
C THR A 107 -21.41 2.84 -4.18
N LEU A 108 -22.02 3.78 -3.46
CA LEU A 108 -22.78 3.44 -2.26
C LEU A 108 -24.05 2.67 -2.63
N ARG A 109 -24.44 1.73 -1.75
CA ARG A 109 -25.72 1.02 -1.90
C ARG A 109 -26.90 1.99 -2.03
N ASP A 110 -26.92 3.06 -1.23
CA ASP A 110 -28.01 4.04 -1.24
C ASP A 110 -28.05 4.84 -2.55
N GLU A 111 -26.89 5.13 -3.15
CA GLU A 111 -26.80 5.76 -4.47
C GLU A 111 -27.34 4.83 -5.56
N LEU A 112 -27.01 3.53 -5.47
CA LEU A 112 -27.53 2.52 -6.38
C LEU A 112 -29.06 2.41 -6.24
N VAL A 113 -29.58 2.36 -5.01
CA VAL A 113 -31.03 2.33 -4.72
C VAL A 113 -31.71 3.61 -5.22
N ALA A 114 -31.12 4.78 -5.02
CA ALA A 114 -31.66 6.04 -5.54
C ALA A 114 -31.68 6.07 -7.07
N LYS A 115 -30.68 5.49 -7.72
CA LYS A 115 -30.64 5.37 -9.19
C LYS A 115 -31.70 4.42 -9.72
N VAL A 116 -31.95 3.30 -9.05
CA VAL A 116 -33.08 2.39 -9.36
C VAL A 116 -34.42 3.10 -9.18
N LYS A 117 -34.63 3.81 -8.06
CA LYS A 117 -35.86 4.57 -7.79
C LYS A 117 -36.17 5.62 -8.87
N ARG A 118 -35.14 6.33 -9.37
CA ARG A 118 -35.30 7.27 -10.49
C ARG A 118 -35.62 6.58 -11.82
N GLY A 119 -35.06 5.40 -12.06
CA GLY A 119 -35.34 4.60 -13.26
C GLY A 119 -36.79 4.10 -13.32
N ILE A 120 -37.34 3.61 -12.21
CA ILE A 120 -38.74 3.14 -12.15
C ILE A 120 -39.76 4.29 -12.23
N SER A 121 -39.45 5.48 -11.71
CA SER A 121 -40.35 6.64 -11.79
C SER A 121 -40.43 7.25 -13.19
N SER A 122 -39.48 6.95 -14.08
CA SER A 122 -39.42 7.54 -15.43
C SER A 122 -40.17 6.74 -16.51
N SER A 123 -40.74 5.57 -16.18
CA SER A 123 -41.36 4.67 -17.16
C SER A 123 -42.88 4.79 -17.29
N ASN A 124 -43.49 5.85 -16.75
CA ASN A 124 -44.89 6.19 -17.02
C ASN A 124 -44.94 7.43 -17.92
N GLY A 125 -44.84 7.22 -19.23
CA GLY A 125 -45.04 8.23 -20.28
C GLY A 125 -45.54 7.57 -21.54
#